data_AF-A0A921Q155-F1
#
_entry.id   AF-A0A921Q155-F1
#
_cell.length_a   1.000
_cell.length_b   1.000
_cell.length_c   1.000
_cell.angle_alpha   90.00
_cell.angle_beta   90.00
_cell.angle_gamma   90.00
#
_symmetry.space_group_name_H-M   'P 1'
#
loop_
_entity.id
_entity.type
_entity.pdbx_description
1 polymer ?
#
loop_
_entity_poly.entity_id
_entity_poly.type
_entity_poly.pdbx_seq_one_letter_code
_entity_poly.pdbx_strand_id
1 'polypeptide(L)' 'MLVDWWQESRAFLPQQPRRGFDSLVVLVSWTLWKERNARTFDNISSTPTQTLAKVKEEANAWLAAGFRGLAAFAALL' A
#
# COMPACT_ATOMS: atom_id res chain seq x y z
N MET A 1 4.69 -7.17 -15.02
CA MET A 1 4.35 -8.03 -13.86
C MET A 1 3.94 -7.24 -12.60
N LEU A 2 4.64 -6.20 -12.16
CA LEU A 2 4.11 -5.23 -11.18
C LEU A 2 4.34 -3.80 -11.65
N VAL A 3 5.55 -3.50 -12.12
CA VAL A 3 5.91 -2.20 -12.68
C VAL A 3 5.06 -1.87 -13.91
N ASP A 4 4.88 -2.81 -14.83
CA ASP A 4 4.04 -2.59 -16.02
C ASP A 4 2.58 -2.28 -15.64
N TRP A 5 1.99 -3.12 -14.77
CA TRP A 5 0.62 -2.89 -14.26
C TRP A 5 0.50 -1.55 -13.52
N TRP A 6 1.51 -1.16 -12.74
CA TRP A 6 1.55 0.13 -12.07
C TRP A 6 1.52 1.25 -13.11
N GLN A 7 2.43 1.24 -14.09
CA GLN A 7 2.48 2.30 -15.10
C GLN A 7 1.20 2.39 -15.93
N GLU A 8 0.63 1.24 -16.33
CA GLU A 8 -0.64 1.15 -17.03
C GLU A 8 -1.79 1.73 -16.18
N SER A 9 -1.96 1.25 -14.95
CA SER A 9 -3.00 1.72 -14.03
C SER A 9 -2.88 3.22 -13.75
N ARG A 10 -1.65 3.69 -13.58
CA ARG A 10 -1.34 5.11 -13.36
C ARG A 10 -1.68 5.97 -14.57
N ALA A 11 -1.54 5.46 -15.79
CA ALA A 11 -1.89 6.17 -17.01
C ALA A 11 -3.40 6.45 -17.09
N PHE A 12 -4.24 5.54 -16.61
CA PHE A 12 -5.70 5.72 -16.55
C PHE A 12 -6.18 6.72 -15.50
N LEU A 13 -5.33 7.09 -14.53
CA LEU A 13 -5.67 8.05 -13.49
C LEU A 13 -5.46 9.50 -13.96
N PRO A 14 -6.34 10.45 -13.59
CA PRO A 14 -6.07 11.88 -13.71
C PRO A 14 -4.79 12.27 -12.95
N GLN A 15 -4.17 13.41 -13.28
CA GLN A 15 -2.89 13.78 -12.67
C GLN A 15 -2.92 13.91 -11.15
N GLN A 16 -4.01 14.47 -10.58
CA GLN A 16 -4.12 14.68 -9.13
C GLN A 16 -3.98 13.40 -8.28
N PRO A 17 -4.75 12.31 -8.52
CA PRO A 17 -4.67 11.11 -7.68
C PRO A 17 -3.40 10.27 -7.88
N ARG A 18 -2.60 10.49 -8.94
CA ARG A 18 -1.42 9.65 -9.25
C ARG A 18 -0.43 9.56 -8.10
N ARG A 19 -0.13 10.67 -7.42
CA ARG A 19 0.81 10.66 -6.28
C ARG A 19 0.29 9.80 -5.11
N GLY A 20 -1.00 9.87 -4.83
CA GLY A 20 -1.64 9.04 -3.80
C GLY A 20 -1.61 7.57 -4.18
N PHE A 21 -1.91 7.26 -5.43
CA PHE A 21 -1.83 5.91 -5.99
C PHE A 21 -0.42 5.33 -5.91
N ASP A 22 0.58 6.09 -6.37
CA ASP A 22 1.99 5.69 -6.32
C ASP A 22 2.42 5.37 -4.87
N SER A 23 1.98 6.20 -3.91
CA SER A 23 2.26 6.00 -2.48
C SER A 23 1.57 4.74 -1.93
N LEU A 24 0.34 4.46 -2.35
CA LEU A 24 -0.40 3.25 -1.97
C LEU A 24 0.29 1.98 -2.49
N VAL A 25 0.71 1.97 -3.76
CA VAL A 25 1.42 0.83 -4.37
C VAL A 25 2.71 0.55 -3.61
N VAL A 26 3.48 1.60 -3.27
CA VAL A 26 4.69 1.47 -2.46
C VAL A 26 4.37 0.93 -1.06
N LEU A 27 3.34 1.45 -0.40
CA LEU A 27 2.94 1.01 0.95
C LEU A 27 2.59 -0.49 0.97
N VAL A 28 1.78 -0.95 0.02
CA VAL A 28 1.41 -2.37 -0.11
C VAL A 28 2.66 -3.22 -0.38
N SER A 29 3.48 -2.81 -1.35
CA SER A 29 4.71 -3.54 -1.71
C SER A 29 5.68 -3.64 -0.53
N TRP A 30 5.85 -2.55 0.22
CA TRP A 30 6.68 -2.49 1.42
C TRP A 30 6.16 -3.40 2.52
N THR A 31 4.84 -3.44 2.73
CA THR A 31 4.22 -4.28 3.76
C THR A 31 4.36 -5.77 3.42
N LEU A 32 4.22 -6.14 2.15
CA LEU A 32 4.47 -7.52 1.68
C LEU A 32 5.94 -7.91 1.86
N TRP A 33 6.88 -7.00 1.58
CA TRP A 33 8.29 -7.24 1.82
C TRP A 33 8.59 -7.47 3.31
N LYS A 34 8.01 -6.64 4.21
CA LYS A 34 8.12 -6.83 5.67
C LYS A 34 7.54 -8.16 6.13
N GLU A 35 6.38 -8.58 5.60
CA GLU A 35 5.80 -9.89 5.92
C GLU A 35 6.73 -11.04 5.55
N ARG A 36 7.27 -11.01 4.32
CA ARG A 36 8.20 -12.04 3.85
C ARG A 36 9.47 -12.11 4.71
N ASN A 37 9.99 -10.97 5.13
CA ASN A 37 11.13 -10.91 6.02
C ASN A 37 10.81 -11.47 7.41
N ALA A 38 9.69 -11.07 8.02
CA ALA A 38 9.27 -11.60 9.31
C ALA A 38 9.09 -13.13 9.26
N ARG A 39 8.54 -13.64 8.16
CA ARG A 39 8.41 -15.09 7.95
C ARG A 39 9.75 -15.80 7.87
N THR A 40 10.74 -15.18 7.22
CA THR A 40 12.04 -15.81 6.94
C THR A 40 13.00 -15.70 8.12
N PHE A 41 13.07 -14.53 8.76
CA PHE A 41 14.07 -14.23 9.79
C PHE A 41 13.54 -14.42 11.21
N ASP A 42 12.24 -14.16 11.43
CA ASP A 42 11.63 -14.23 12.76
C ASP A 42 10.71 -15.45 12.92
N ASN A 43 10.51 -16.25 11.86
CA ASN A 43 9.56 -17.36 11.79
C ASN A 43 8.11 -16.93 12.14
N ILE A 44 7.77 -15.66 11.87
CA ILE A 44 6.43 -15.09 12.10
C ILE A 44 5.72 -14.94 10.75
N SER A 45 4.66 -15.71 10.53
CA SER A 45 3.82 -15.59 9.34
C SER A 45 2.53 -14.82 9.64
N SER A 46 2.10 -13.95 8.72
CA SER A 46 0.78 -13.31 8.76
C SER A 46 -0.11 -13.85 7.64
N THR A 47 -1.41 -13.98 7.89
CA THR A 47 -2.38 -14.28 6.83
C THR A 47 -2.52 -13.07 5.88
N PRO A 48 -3.07 -13.26 4.67
CA PRO A 48 -3.38 -12.14 3.79
C PRO A 48 -4.26 -11.08 4.46
N THR A 49 -5.26 -11.49 5.24
CA THR A 49 -6.15 -10.57 5.99
C THR A 49 -5.38 -9.78 7.05
N GLN A 50 -4.49 -10.42 7.80
CA GLN A 50 -3.65 -9.73 8.78
C GLN A 50 -2.67 -8.76 8.10
N THR A 51 -2.14 -9.13 6.94
CA THR A 51 -1.25 -8.26 6.15
C THR A 51 -2.00 -7.05 5.61
N LEU A 52 -3.23 -7.24 5.12
CA LEU A 52 -4.11 -6.15 4.71
C LEU A 52 -4.45 -5.22 5.89
N ALA A 53 -4.72 -5.78 7.08
CA ALA A 53 -4.95 -4.97 8.27
C ALA A 53 -3.76 -4.06 8.61
N LYS A 54 -2.53 -4.55 8.47
CA LYS A 54 -1.30 -3.75 8.65
C LYS A 54 -1.19 -2.63 7.61
N VAL A 55 -1.58 -2.88 6.36
CA VAL A 55 -1.63 -1.83 5.32
C VAL A 55 -2.66 -0.75 5.68
N LYS A 56 -3.87 -1.15 6.12
CA LYS A 56 -4.92 -0.22 6.55
C LYS A 56 -4.46 0.65 7.72
N GLU A 57 -3.85 0.03 8.72
CA GLU A 57 -3.34 0.71 9.91
C GLU A 57 -2.31 1.78 9.54
N GLU A 58 -1.31 1.44 8.72
CA GLU A 58 -0.29 2.38 8.26
C GLU A 58 -0.88 3.50 7.38
N ALA A 59 -1.80 3.17 6.48
CA ALA A 59 -2.48 4.16 5.65
C ALA A 59 -3.31 5.15 6.50
N ASN A 60 -4.00 4.67 7.52
CA ASN A 60 -4.74 5.50 8.47
C ASN A 60 -3.80 6.39 9.29
N ALA A 61 -2.64 5.88 9.70
CA ALA A 61 -1.62 6.67 10.38
C ALA A 61 -1.12 7.81 9.48
N TRP A 62 -0.89 7.56 8.19
CA TRP A 62 -0.47 8.61 7.24
C TRP A 62 -1.56 9.66 7.02
N LEU A 63 -2.82 9.24 6.93
CA LEU A 63 -3.97 10.16 6.83
C LEU A 63 -4.08 11.04 8.08
N ALA A 64 -3.95 10.45 9.27
CA ALA A 64 -3.94 11.18 10.54
C ALA A 64 -2.76 12.16 10.65
N ALA A 65 -1.60 11.81 10.08
CA ALA A 65 -0.44 12.69 9.96
C ALA A 65 -0.58 13.78 8.87
N GLY A 66 -1.71 13.81 8.15
CA GLY A 66 -2.04 14.86 7.18
C GLY A 66 -1.69 14.53 5.72
N PHE A 67 -1.27 13.30 5.40
CA PHE A 67 -1.05 12.87 4.01
C PHE A 67 -2.38 12.63 3.29
N ARG A 68 -3.02 13.72 2.83
CA ARG A 68 -4.34 13.67 2.16
C ARG A 68 -4.34 12.95 0.82
N GLY A 69 -3.18 12.65 0.24
CA GLY A 69 -3.06 11.94 -1.05
C GLY A 69 -3.69 10.54 -1.04
N LEU A 70 -3.73 9.88 0.12
CA LEU A 70 -4.38 8.57 0.28
C LEU A 70 -5.90 8.65 0.47
N ALA A 71 -6.47 9.83 0.74
CA ALA A 71 -7.88 9.94 1.11
C ALA A 71 -8.80 9.42 -0.02
N ALA A 72 -8.41 9.64 -1.27
CA ALA A 72 -9.12 9.14 -2.45
C ALA A 72 -9.13 7.61 -2.57
N PHE A 73 -8.24 6.91 -1.87
CA PHE A 73 -8.09 5.46 -1.91
C PHE A 73 -8.42 4.78 -0.58
N ALA A 74 -8.78 5.53 0.46
CA ALA A 74 -9.09 5.00 1.79
C ALA A 74 -10.25 3.99 1.75
N ALA A 75 -11.21 4.16 0.83
CA ALA A 75 -12.33 3.22 0.65
C ALA A 75 -11.93 1.90 -0.01
N LEU A 76 -10.74 1.80 -0.63
CA LEU A 76 -10.23 0.58 -1.24
C LEU A 76 -9.42 -0.28 -0.27
N LEU A 77 -9.09 0.26 0.90
CA LEU A 77 -8.34 -0.41 1.94
C LEU A 77 -9.28 -1.06 2.93
#